data_AF-A0A392RTT7-F1
#
_entry.id   AF-A0A392RTT7-F1
#
_cell.length_a   1.000
_cell.length_b   1.000
_cell.length_c   1.000
_cell.angle_alpha   90.00
_cell.angle_beta   90.00
_cell.angle_gamma   90.00
#
_symmetry.space_group_name_H-M   'P 1'
#
loop_
_entity.id
_entity.type
_entity.pdbx_description
1 polymer ?
#
loop_
_entity_poly.entity_id
_entity_poly.type
_entity_poly.pdbx_seq_one_letter_code
_entity_poly.pdbx_strand_id
1 'polypeptide(L)' 'MKEISFLGHVISGEWIAVDPAKVEAVLQWSTSESVAEIRSFLGLTGYYRRFIEGFSKLAMPLTQLT' A
#
# COMPACT_ATOMS: atom_id res chain seq x y z
N MET A 1 10.04 -24.54 2.07
CA MET A 1 10.04 -23.56 0.96
C MET A 1 10.83 -22.35 1.44
N LYS A 2 11.72 -21.76 0.62
CA LYS A 2 12.47 -20.56 1.03
C LYS A 2 11.68 -19.32 0.62
N GLU A 3 11.36 -18.47 1.59
CA GLU A 3 10.76 -17.15 1.40
C GLU A 3 11.80 -16.10 1.80
N ILE A 4 11.81 -14.97 1.08
CA ILE A 4 12.68 -13.83 1.41
C ILE A 4 11.88 -12.54 1.41
N SER A 5 12.19 -11.67 2.37
CA SER A 5 11.70 -10.29 2.38
C SER A 5 12.61 -9.42 1.52
N PHE A 6 12.06 -8.79 0.49
CA PHE A 6 12.80 -7.93 -0.42
C PHE A 6 11.93 -6.76 -0.91
N LEU A 7 12.44 -5.53 -0.74
CA LEU A 7 11.78 -4.29 -1.17
C LEU A 7 10.30 -4.15 -0.75
N GLY A 8 9.93 -4.61 0.45
CA GLY A 8 8.55 -4.52 0.95
C GLY A 8 7.61 -5.61 0.41
N HIS A 9 8.18 -6.68 -0.17
CA HIS A 9 7.46 -7.87 -0.58
C HIS A 9 8.03 -9.12 0.08
N VAL A 10 7.18 -10.13 0.25
CA VAL A 10 7.59 -11.50 0.54
C VAL A 10 7.57 -12.27 -0.77
N ILE A 11 8.72 -12.82 -1.16
CA ILE A 11 8.92 -13.50 -2.43
C ILE A 11 9.21 -14.97 -2.17
N SER A 12 8.46 -15.85 -2.84
CA SER A 12 8.73 -17.28 -2.95
C SER A 12 9.05 -17.65 -4.41
N GLY A 13 9.37 -18.92 -4.67
CA GLY A 13 9.59 -19.40 -6.04
C GLY A 13 8.34 -19.36 -6.94
N GLU A 14 7.15 -19.22 -6.35
CA GLU A 14 5.86 -19.35 -7.07
C GLU A 14 4.99 -18.11 -6.97
N TRP A 15 5.17 -17.28 -5.93
CA TRP A 15 4.28 -16.17 -5.65
C TRP A 15 5.04 -14.98 -5.04
N ILE A 16 4.41 -13.80 -5.16
CA ILE A 16 4.84 -12.56 -4.56
C ILE A 16 3.66 -12.03 -3.74
N ALA A 17 3.89 -11.68 -2.49
CA ALA A 17 2.92 -11.03 -1.64
C ALA A 17 3.47 -9.70 -1.10
N VAL A 18 2.56 -8.85 -0.61
CA VAL A 18 2.93 -7.67 0.16
C VAL A 18 3.48 -8.12 1.50
N ASP A 19 4.56 -7.48 1.96
CA ASP A 19 5.08 -7.71 3.31
C ASP A 19 4.00 -7.37 4.36
N PRO A 20 3.62 -8.30 5.26
CA PRO A 20 2.64 -8.05 6.31
C PRO A 20 2.92 -6.80 7.14
N ALA A 21 4.20 -6.46 7.36
CA ALA A 21 4.58 -5.24 8.09
C ALA A 21 4.12 -3.96 7.36
N LYS A 22 4.05 -4.00 6.02
CA LYS A 22 3.58 -2.87 5.20
C LYS A 22 2.07 -2.77 5.21
N VAL A 23 1.36 -3.90 5.28
CA VAL A 23 -0.09 -3.92 5.49
C VAL A 23 -0.44 -3.33 6.86
N GLU A 24 0.26 -3.76 7.91
CA GLU A 24 0.05 -3.25 9.27
C GLU A 24 0.29 -1.73 9.33
N ALA A 25 1.35 -1.23 8.70
CA ALA A 25 1.63 0.21 8.66
C ALA A 25 0.52 1.03 8.00
N VAL A 26 -0.18 0.48 7.00
CA VAL A 26 -1.34 1.13 6.37
C VAL A 26 -2.57 1.04 7.27
N LEU A 27 -2.79 -0.08 7.97
CA LEU A 27 -3.90 -0.26 8.91
C LEU A 27 -3.80 0.65 10.13
N GLN A 28 -2.58 0.87 10.63
CA GLN A 28 -2.31 1.76 11.76
C GLN A 28 -2.16 3.24 11.35
N TRP A 29 -2.31 3.56 10.07
CA TRP A 29 -2.20 4.92 9.59
C TRP A 29 -3.38 5.76 10.13
N SER A 30 -3.08 6.79 10.91
CA SER A 30 -4.09 7.70 11.46
C SER A 30 -4.80 8.47 10.36
N THR A 31 -6.06 8.86 10.59
CA THR A 31 -6.81 9.71 9.65
C THR A 31 -5.97 10.93 9.28
N SER A 32 -5.76 11.13 7.98
CA SER A 32 -4.93 12.24 7.49
C SER A 32 -5.68 13.56 7.64
N GLU A 33 -4.99 14.56 8.17
CA GLU A 33 -5.54 15.89 8.47
C GLU A 33 -5.07 16.96 7.48
N SER A 34 -4.09 16.62 6.62
CA SER A 34 -3.54 17.52 5.63
C SER A 34 -3.43 16.92 4.23
N VAL A 35 -3.43 17.80 3.21
CA VAL A 35 -3.21 17.40 1.81
C VAL A 35 -1.87 16.69 1.61
N ALA A 36 -0.83 17.11 2.34
CA ALA A 36 0.50 16.48 2.27
C ALA A 36 0.47 15.03 2.79
N GLU A 37 -0.27 14.77 3.87
CA GLU A 37 -0.46 13.42 4.40
C GLU A 37 -1.28 12.56 3.46
N ILE A 38 -2.36 13.09 2.85
CA ILE A 38 -3.15 12.37 1.86
C ILE A 38 -2.28 11.96 0.66
N ARG A 39 -1.44 12.87 0.14
CA ARG A 39 -0.48 12.56 -0.94
C ARG A 39 0.54 11.49 -0.51
N SER A 40 1.02 11.55 0.73
CA SER A 40 1.96 10.56 1.27
C SER A 40 1.31 9.18 1.39
N PHE A 41 0.08 9.11 1.89
CA PHE A 41 -0.72 7.89 1.98
C PHE A 41 -1.00 7.30 0.59
N LEU A 42 -1.40 8.13 -0.37
CA LEU A 42 -1.61 7.71 -1.77
C LEU A 42 -0.31 7.20 -2.41
N GLY A 43 0.84 7.80 -2.11
CA GLY A 43 2.14 7.33 -2.57
C GLY A 43 2.48 5.94 -2.03
N LEU A 44 2.31 5.73 -0.72
CA LEU A 44 2.55 4.45 -0.07
C LEU A 44 1.62 3.35 -0.59
N THR A 45 0.31 3.60 -0.58
CA THR A 45 -0.69 2.61 -1.03
C THR A 45 -0.62 2.38 -2.53
N GLY A 46 -0.24 3.39 -3.31
CA GLY A 46 -0.01 3.31 -4.75
C GLY A 46 1.11 2.34 -5.14
N TYR A 47 2.14 2.18 -4.30
CA TYR A 47 3.20 1.18 -4.51
C TYR A 47 2.64 -0.26 -4.54
N TYR A 48 1.63 -0.55 -3.71
CA TYR A 48 0.99 -1.86 -3.60
C TYR A 48 -0.29 -2.02 -4.44
N ARG A 49 -0.61 -1.05 -5.32
CA ARG A 49 -1.87 -1.04 -6.10
C ARG A 49 -2.19 -2.33 -6.87
N ARG A 50 -1.18 -3.11 -7.27
CA ARG A 50 -1.35 -4.38 -8.00
C ARG A 50 -1.98 -5.49 -7.14
N PHE A 51 -1.93 -5.34 -5.82
CA PHE A 51 -2.46 -6.30 -4.84
C PHE A 51 -3.80 -5.84 -4.25
N ILE A 52 -4.33 -4.68 -4.68
CA ILE A 52 -5.57 -4.09 -4.19
C ILE A 52 -6.57 -4.07 -5.34
N GLU A 53 -7.59 -4.93 -5.26
CA GLU A 53 -8.64 -4.98 -6.27
C GLU A 53 -9.37 -3.63 -6.34
N GLY A 54 -9.51 -3.09 -7.56
CA GLY A 54 -10.20 -1.83 -7.76
C GLY A 54 -9.51 -0.60 -7.17
N PHE A 55 -8.19 -0.65 -6.89
CA PHE A 55 -7.42 0.42 -6.26
C PHE A 55 -7.77 1.83 -6.77
N SER A 56 -7.81 2.04 -8.09
CA SER A 56 -8.10 3.36 -8.67
C SER A 56 -9.47 3.90 -8.26
N LYS A 57 -10.50 3.05 -8.14
CA LYS A 57 -11.83 3.47 -7.70
C LYS A 57 -11.83 3.85 -6.22
N LEU A 58 -11.11 3.10 -5.39
CA LEU A 58 -10.97 3.35 -3.95
C LEU A 58 -10.14 4.61 -3.65
N ALA A 59 -9.09 4.86 -4.43
CA ALA A 59 -8.19 6.00 -4.26
C ALA A 59 -8.74 7.31 -4.87
N MET A 60 -9.77 7.24 -5.72
CA MET A 60 -10.31 8.40 -6.44
C MET A 60 -10.80 9.52 -5.51
N PRO A 61 -11.59 9.26 -4.44
CA PRO A 61 -12.04 10.32 -3.54
C PRO A 61 -10.86 11.04 -2.87
N LEU A 62 -9.81 10.32 -2.50
CA LEU A 62 -8.61 10.90 -1.88
C LEU A 62 -7.78 11.71 -2.88
N THR A 63 -7.69 11.24 -4.12
CA THR A 63 -6.95 11.94 -5.19
C THR A 63 -7.61 13.27 -5.54
N GLN A 64 -8.93 13.37 -5.41
CA GLN A 64 -9.68 14.63 -5.61
C GLN A 64 -9.45 15.67 -4.51
N LEU A 65 -8.87 15.28 -3.37
CA LEU A 65 -8.57 16.17 -2.24
C LEU A 65 -7.18 16.81 -2.32
N THR A 66 -6.38 16.48 -3.34
CA THR A 66 -4.97 16.93 -3.43
C THR A 66 -4.67 17.71 -4.69
#